data_AF-A0A3A4ZE95-F1
#
_entry.id   AF-A0A3A4ZE95-F1
#
_cell.length_a   1.000
_cell.length_b   1.000
_cell.length_c   1.000
_cell.angle_alpha   90.00
_cell.angle_beta   90.00
_cell.angle_gamma   90.00
#
_symmetry.space_group_name_H-M   'P 1'
#
loop_
_entity.id
_entity.type
_entity.pdbx_description
1 polymer ?
#
loop_
_entity_poly.entity_id
_entity_poly.type
_entity_poly.pdbx_seq_one_letter_code
_entity_poly.pdbx_strand_id
1 'polypeptide(L)'
;MKGHKSHSFKDSILNFLNCQNFHSILLTVGVAGFLWIWGCASPPQNAPGSETSYSSPQNLQPVQEVSSTRKDGGARVENLSVRQDGLDAVLNYDLIGEDSDVRDEVIVDISLDDGKTWKTPKGLWGDVGKGIGTGRGKRIQWAVLEEFNGGLDAVVRFRVVTLTERDSPPSAGPDEVRACVARDGRFCLHGNGIVKDTSTGLEWFSGPDKNLNWHNARSWIQSINLEGGGWRMPTLSELEGLYTQGAGTRNMTSLLKTSSWHVWSGEIKDSSFAWGLYFRYGERYSSRRTDSSKGGVLAVRSRGNR
;
A
#
# COMPACT_ATOMS: atom_id res chain seq x y z
N MET A 1 -13.08 67.57 -6.00
CA MET A 1 -14.24 67.25 -5.14
C MET A 1 -14.17 65.78 -4.77
N LYS A 2 -14.11 65.49 -3.45
CA LYS A 2 -14.42 64.25 -2.69
C LYS A 2 -13.99 62.90 -3.32
N GLY A 3 -13.10 62.07 -2.78
CA GLY A 3 -12.51 61.94 -1.45
C GLY A 3 -13.25 60.91 -0.58
N HIS A 4 -12.64 59.74 -0.35
CA HIS A 4 -12.69 58.87 0.86
C HIS A 4 -12.31 57.42 0.49
N LYS A 5 -11.66 56.60 1.31
CA LYS A 5 -10.63 56.71 2.35
C LYS A 5 -10.33 55.23 2.70
N SER A 6 -9.07 54.87 2.85
CA SER A 6 -8.61 53.55 3.31
C SER A 6 -9.09 53.23 4.73
N HIS A 7 -9.18 51.96 5.11
CA HIS A 7 -8.59 51.48 6.37
C HIS A 7 -8.33 49.97 6.36
N SER A 8 -7.09 49.64 6.74
CA SER A 8 -6.57 48.32 7.14
C SER A 8 -6.58 48.25 8.68
N PHE A 9 -6.85 47.09 9.29
CA PHE A 9 -6.04 46.53 10.39
C PHE A 9 -6.49 45.13 10.85
N LYS A 10 -5.53 44.19 10.77
CA LYS A 10 -5.07 43.17 11.76
C LYS A 10 -6.01 42.19 12.49
N ASP A 11 -5.55 40.94 12.40
CA ASP A 11 -5.31 39.93 13.45
C ASP A 11 -6.39 39.64 14.50
N SER A 12 -6.86 38.39 14.52
CA SER A 12 -7.10 37.67 15.78
C SER A 12 -6.84 36.16 15.60
N ILE A 13 -5.94 35.71 16.48
CA ILE A 13 -5.38 34.38 16.65
C ILE A 13 -6.19 33.66 17.76
N LEU A 14 -6.41 32.35 17.56
CA LEU A 14 -6.67 31.28 18.55
C LEU A 14 -7.97 31.32 19.40
N ASN A 15 -8.78 30.26 19.31
CA ASN A 15 -8.61 29.06 20.13
C ASN A 15 -9.67 27.99 19.82
N PHE A 16 -9.18 26.79 19.52
CA PHE A 16 -9.90 25.54 19.68
C PHE A 16 -10.15 25.29 21.18
N LEU A 17 -11.39 25.02 21.56
CA LEU A 17 -11.66 24.19 22.73
C LEU A 17 -12.62 23.06 22.35
N ASN A 18 -12.01 21.89 22.43
CA ASN A 18 -12.52 20.53 22.39
C ASN A 18 -13.63 20.33 23.45
N CYS A 19 -14.69 19.61 23.13
CA CYS A 19 -15.66 19.16 24.12
C CYS A 19 -15.83 17.63 24.01
N GLN A 20 -15.01 16.90 24.76
CA GLN A 20 -15.22 15.48 25.05
C GLN A 20 -16.02 15.31 26.35
N ASN A 21 -17.03 14.44 26.27
CA ASN A 21 -17.50 13.43 27.24
C ASN A 21 -17.87 13.78 28.70
N PHE A 22 -19.17 13.64 28.97
CA PHE A 22 -19.88 13.03 30.12
C PHE A 22 -19.12 12.63 31.41
N HIS A 23 -19.62 13.07 32.58
CA HIS A 23 -20.26 12.19 33.61
C HIS A 23 -20.95 12.99 34.75
N SER A 24 -22.05 12.43 35.27
CA SER A 24 -22.92 12.91 36.36
C SER A 24 -22.24 13.24 37.69
N ILE A 25 -22.85 14.14 38.49
CA ILE A 25 -23.20 13.96 39.93
C ILE A 25 -24.30 14.97 40.30
N LEU A 26 -25.31 14.48 41.03
CA LEU A 26 -26.48 15.20 41.53
C LEU A 26 -26.39 15.23 43.07
N LEU A 27 -26.45 16.39 43.72
CA LEU A 27 -26.94 16.57 45.09
C LEU A 27 -27.23 18.06 45.38
N THR A 28 -28.45 18.28 45.86
CA THR A 28 -29.20 19.49 46.26
C THR A 28 -28.50 20.35 47.34
N VAL A 29 -28.71 21.67 47.50
CA VAL A 29 -29.96 22.37 47.92
C VAL A 29 -29.94 23.87 47.54
N GLY A 30 -31.02 24.29 46.90
CA GLY A 30 -31.76 25.58 46.91
C GLY A 30 -31.10 26.91 47.27
N VAL A 31 -31.02 27.81 46.29
CA VAL A 31 -31.54 29.20 46.37
C VAL A 31 -32.09 29.58 44.98
N ALA A 32 -33.30 30.15 44.97
CA ALA A 32 -34.02 30.58 43.78
C ALA A 32 -33.30 31.74 43.05
N GLY A 33 -33.00 31.54 41.76
CA GLY A 33 -32.48 32.57 40.87
C GLY A 33 -32.73 32.18 39.42
N PHE A 34 -33.67 32.87 38.78
CA PHE A 34 -34.02 32.89 37.36
C PHE A 34 -33.06 32.17 36.38
N LEU A 35 -33.45 30.98 35.90
CA LEU A 35 -32.89 30.38 34.69
C LEU A 35 -33.44 31.12 33.47
N TRP A 36 -32.57 31.82 32.74
CA TRP A 36 -32.85 32.16 31.35
C TRP A 36 -32.60 30.92 30.50
N ILE A 37 -33.67 30.21 30.15
CA ILE A 37 -33.63 29.23 29.07
C ILE A 37 -33.73 30.03 27.77
N TRP A 38 -32.59 30.40 27.18
CA TRP A 38 -32.57 30.73 25.75
C TRP A 38 -32.36 29.43 24.99
N GLY A 39 -33.46 28.94 24.41
CA GLY A 39 -33.45 27.80 23.53
C GLY A 39 -32.51 28.05 22.36
N CYS A 40 -31.77 27.00 21.97
CA CYS A 40 -31.12 26.97 20.66
C CYS A 40 -32.21 27.25 19.62
N ALA A 41 -32.13 28.40 18.95
CA ALA A 41 -32.92 28.65 17.77
C ALA A 41 -32.56 27.56 16.75
N SER A 42 -33.55 26.75 16.38
CA SER A 42 -33.44 25.90 15.20
C SER A 42 -33.06 26.79 14.01
N PRO A 43 -32.06 26.41 13.19
CA PRO A 43 -31.76 27.18 11.99
C PRO A 43 -33.02 27.25 11.10
N PRO A 44 -33.26 28.38 10.42
CA PRO A 44 -34.46 28.57 9.63
C PRO A 44 -34.57 27.44 8.58
N GLN A 45 -35.63 26.64 8.69
CA GLN A 45 -36.04 25.72 7.63
C GLN A 45 -36.53 26.57 6.45
N ASN A 46 -36.05 26.22 5.25
CA ASN A 46 -36.40 26.75 3.93
C ASN A 46 -35.51 27.89 3.40
N ALA A 47 -34.26 27.55 3.08
CA ALA A 47 -33.66 28.01 1.82
C ALA A 47 -33.81 26.86 0.80
N PRO A 48 -34.12 27.15 -0.49
CA PRO A 48 -34.16 26.09 -1.50
C PRO A 48 -32.77 25.46 -1.60
N GLY A 49 -32.67 24.21 -1.17
CA GLY A 49 -31.45 23.43 -1.20
C GLY A 49 -31.00 23.23 -2.64
N SER A 50 -29.97 23.94 -3.06
CA SER A 50 -28.99 23.29 -3.92
C SER A 50 -28.17 22.38 -3.01
N GLU A 51 -28.62 21.14 -2.80
CA GLU A 51 -27.67 20.07 -2.48
C GLU A 51 -26.70 20.04 -3.66
N THR A 52 -25.57 20.72 -3.50
CA THR A 52 -24.44 20.55 -4.40
C THR A 52 -23.98 19.12 -4.16
N SER A 53 -24.44 18.19 -4.98
CA SER A 53 -24.07 16.79 -4.89
C SER A 53 -22.59 16.68 -5.30
N TYR A 54 -21.70 16.71 -4.32
CA TYR A 54 -20.27 16.50 -4.56
C TYR A 54 -20.03 15.04 -4.95
N SER A 55 -19.33 14.82 -6.05
CA SER A 55 -18.92 13.48 -6.46
C SER A 55 -17.67 13.03 -5.70
N SER A 56 -17.72 11.84 -5.10
CA SER A 56 -16.54 11.19 -4.52
C SER A 56 -15.78 10.41 -5.60
N PRO A 57 -14.46 10.22 -5.46
CA PRO A 57 -13.70 9.33 -6.32
C PRO A 57 -14.30 7.93 -6.37
N GLN A 58 -14.49 7.40 -7.59
CA GLN A 58 -15.15 6.10 -7.76
C GLN A 58 -14.23 4.91 -7.45
N ASN A 59 -12.91 5.11 -7.55
CA ASN A 59 -11.93 4.04 -7.34
C ASN A 59 -10.55 4.63 -7.02
N LEU A 60 -10.01 4.31 -5.84
CA LEU A 60 -8.68 4.72 -5.41
C LEU A 60 -7.72 3.54 -5.56
N GLN A 61 -6.66 3.73 -6.33
CA GLN A 61 -5.69 2.67 -6.64
C GLN A 61 -4.29 3.04 -6.11
N PRO A 62 -3.75 2.34 -5.11
CA PRO A 62 -2.34 2.49 -4.76
C PRO A 62 -1.46 1.96 -5.89
N VAL A 63 -0.42 2.72 -6.22
CA VAL A 63 0.66 2.33 -7.13
C VAL A 63 1.94 2.28 -6.30
N GLN A 64 2.38 1.07 -6.01
CA GLN A 64 3.65 0.79 -5.36
C GLN A 64 4.72 0.70 -6.44
N GLU A 65 5.63 1.66 -6.50
CA GLU A 65 6.83 1.54 -7.34
C GLU A 65 7.82 0.58 -6.69
N VAL A 66 8.55 -0.16 -7.53
CA VAL A 66 9.50 -1.16 -7.07
C VAL A 66 10.80 -0.43 -6.72
N SER A 67 10.96 -0.01 -5.47
CA SER A 67 12.26 0.47 -5.00
C SER A 67 13.13 -0.74 -4.67
N SER A 68 14.24 -0.88 -5.41
CA SER A 68 15.26 -1.88 -5.10
C SER A 68 15.85 -1.60 -3.72
N THR A 69 16.07 -2.64 -2.92
CA THR A 69 16.82 -2.56 -1.66
C THR A 69 18.25 -2.09 -1.95
N ARG A 70 18.49 -0.78 -1.97
CA ARG A 70 19.84 -0.21 -1.91
C ARG A 70 20.11 0.33 -0.51
N LYS A 71 21.39 0.27 -0.16
CA LYS A 71 22.00 0.90 1.01
C LYS A 71 22.22 2.39 0.76
N ASP A 72 21.19 3.12 0.33
CA ASP A 72 21.35 4.53 -0.06
C ASP A 72 21.04 5.50 1.09
N GLY A 73 20.97 5.01 2.34
CA GLY A 73 20.83 5.85 3.55
C GLY A 73 19.48 6.53 3.74
N GLY A 74 18.58 6.47 2.74
CA GLY A 74 17.20 6.98 2.83
C GLY A 74 16.17 5.93 3.23
N ALA A 75 14.90 6.36 3.27
CA ALA A 75 13.78 5.49 3.59
C ALA A 75 12.99 5.12 2.33
N ARG A 76 12.21 4.03 2.41
CA ARG A 76 11.35 3.56 1.32
C ARG A 76 9.92 3.31 1.79
N VAL A 77 8.97 3.54 0.90
CA VAL A 77 7.55 3.31 1.18
C VAL A 77 7.20 1.83 0.96
N GLU A 78 6.55 1.18 1.92
CA GLU A 78 6.00 -0.17 1.79
C GLU A 78 4.55 -0.24 2.29
N ASN A 79 3.85 -1.33 1.95
CA ASN A 79 2.49 -1.62 2.44
C ASN A 79 1.48 -0.48 2.19
N LEU A 80 1.63 0.25 1.07
CA LEU A 80 0.73 1.34 0.72
C LEU A 80 -0.70 0.82 0.47
N SER A 81 -1.65 1.43 1.16
CA SER A 81 -3.08 1.20 1.00
C SER A 81 -3.81 2.54 0.95
N VAL A 82 -4.88 2.61 0.16
CA VAL A 82 -5.71 3.81 0.05
C VAL A 82 -7.16 3.43 0.27
N ARG A 83 -7.88 4.24 1.04
CA ARG A 83 -9.32 4.09 1.25
C ARG A 83 -10.00 5.44 1.21
N GLN A 84 -11.27 5.46 0.81
CA GLN A 84 -12.13 6.62 0.92
C GLN A 84 -12.61 6.76 2.38
N ASP A 85 -12.65 7.99 2.89
CA ASP A 85 -13.22 8.33 4.20
C ASP A 85 -14.04 9.62 4.06
N GLY A 86 -15.36 9.47 3.91
CA GLY A 86 -16.22 10.59 3.52
C GLY A 86 -15.80 11.16 2.17
N LEU A 87 -15.45 12.44 2.14
CA LEU A 87 -14.98 13.15 0.93
C LEU A 87 -13.45 13.13 0.78
N ASP A 88 -12.74 12.57 1.75
CA ASP A 88 -11.28 12.53 1.76
C ASP A 88 -10.76 11.16 1.32
N ALA A 89 -9.54 11.14 0.79
CA ALA A 89 -8.77 9.91 0.63
C ALA A 89 -7.80 9.75 1.81
N VAL A 90 -7.74 8.56 2.39
CA VAL A 90 -6.81 8.21 3.47
C VAL A 90 -5.83 7.15 2.96
N LEU A 91 -4.55 7.51 2.93
CA LEU A 91 -3.45 6.65 2.55
C LEU A 91 -2.75 6.15 3.83
N ASN A 92 -2.46 4.86 3.91
CA ASN A 92 -1.67 4.27 5.00
C ASN A 92 -0.50 3.52 4.40
N TYR A 93 0.67 3.67 5.00
CA TYR A 93 1.89 3.03 4.53
C TYR A 93 2.86 2.80 5.69
N ASP A 94 3.88 1.98 5.44
CA ASP A 94 5.03 1.82 6.31
C ASP A 94 6.24 2.52 5.67
N LEU A 95 7.01 3.24 6.47
CA LEU A 95 8.25 3.86 6.02
C LEU A 95 9.43 3.05 6.56
N ILE A 96 10.18 2.38 5.69
CA ILE A 96 11.27 1.49 6.09
C ILE A 96 12.62 2.11 5.73
N GLY A 97 13.47 2.36 6.72
CA GLY A 97 14.88 2.73 6.50
C GLY A 97 15.80 1.70 7.15
N GLU A 98 17.10 1.81 6.89
CA GLU A 98 18.12 0.94 7.50
C GLU A 98 18.19 1.15 9.02
N ASP A 99 18.18 2.41 9.45
CA ASP A 99 18.19 2.80 10.86
C ASP A 99 16.87 3.47 11.29
N SER A 100 16.59 3.41 12.60
CA SER A 100 15.35 3.97 13.20
C SER A 100 15.33 5.51 13.27
N ASP A 101 16.49 6.14 13.13
CA ASP A 101 16.67 7.59 13.15
C ASP A 101 16.60 8.22 11.75
N VAL A 102 16.62 7.41 10.68
CA VAL A 102 16.44 7.89 9.30
C VAL A 102 15.17 8.74 9.19
N ARG A 103 15.33 9.89 8.54
CA ARG A 103 14.26 10.84 8.17
C ARG A 103 14.35 11.09 6.68
N ASP A 104 13.20 11.12 6.02
CA ASP A 104 13.13 11.37 4.58
C ASP A 104 11.98 12.33 4.23
N GLU A 105 11.93 12.80 3.00
CA GLU A 105 10.81 13.58 2.48
C GLU A 105 9.82 12.66 1.76
N VAL A 106 8.59 12.58 2.24
CA VAL A 106 7.53 11.75 1.64
C VAL A 106 6.73 12.58 0.65
N ILE A 107 6.60 12.08 -0.58
CA ILE A 107 5.94 12.76 -1.68
C ILE A 107 4.77 11.92 -2.16
N VAL A 108 3.64 12.59 -2.42
CA VAL A 108 2.43 11.97 -2.96
C VAL A 108 2.13 12.58 -4.32
N ASP A 109 1.99 11.73 -5.32
CA ASP A 109 1.50 12.13 -6.64
C ASP A 109 0.23 11.37 -7.00
N ILE A 110 -0.68 12.05 -7.70
CA ILE A 110 -1.90 11.46 -8.25
C ILE A 110 -1.86 11.43 -9.77
N SER A 111 -2.50 10.42 -10.34
CA SER A 111 -2.82 10.34 -11.76
C SER A 111 -4.32 10.12 -11.97
N LEU A 112 -4.89 10.88 -12.89
CA LEU A 112 -6.30 10.82 -13.31
C LEU A 112 -6.46 10.21 -14.71
N ASP A 113 -5.35 9.83 -15.35
CA ASP A 113 -5.27 9.44 -16.77
C ASP A 113 -4.59 8.08 -16.97
N ASP A 114 -4.81 7.16 -16.02
CA ASP A 114 -4.23 5.81 -16.05
C ASP A 114 -2.70 5.78 -15.98
N GLY A 115 -2.13 6.68 -15.18
CA GLY A 115 -0.68 6.74 -14.91
C GLY A 115 0.14 7.39 -16.01
N LYS A 116 -0.47 8.07 -16.99
CA LYS A 116 0.25 8.76 -18.07
C LYS A 116 0.88 10.06 -17.58
N THR A 117 0.17 10.81 -16.75
CA THR A 117 0.68 12.02 -16.10
C THR A 117 0.50 11.95 -14.59
N TRP A 118 1.41 12.59 -13.87
CA TRP A 118 1.48 12.58 -12.41
C TRP A 118 1.65 14.00 -11.90
N LYS A 119 0.95 14.33 -10.83
CA LYS A 119 1.07 15.63 -10.15
C LYS A 119 0.89 15.49 -8.65
N THR A 120 1.56 16.33 -7.88
CA THR A 120 1.30 16.46 -6.45
C THR A 120 -0.02 17.22 -6.22
N PRO A 121 -1.02 16.62 -5.54
CA PRO A 121 -2.29 17.30 -5.29
C PRO A 121 -2.19 18.31 -4.13
N LYS A 122 -3.13 19.27 -4.08
CA LYS A 122 -3.30 20.18 -2.93
C LYS A 122 -4.13 19.51 -1.83
N GLY A 123 -4.05 20.03 -0.60
CA GLY A 123 -4.87 19.55 0.52
C GLY A 123 -4.36 18.26 1.19
N LEU A 124 -3.08 17.93 1.04
CA LEU A 124 -2.44 16.82 1.73
C LEU A 124 -2.03 17.22 3.16
N TRP A 125 -2.24 16.33 4.13
CA TRP A 125 -1.76 16.49 5.50
C TRP A 125 -1.52 15.14 6.20
N GLY A 126 -0.79 15.16 7.32
CA GLY A 126 -0.38 13.98 8.07
C GLY A 126 1.10 13.66 7.86
N ASP A 127 1.43 12.37 7.72
CA ASP A 127 2.81 11.89 7.51
C ASP A 127 3.27 12.09 6.05
N VAL A 128 3.36 13.35 5.61
CA VAL A 128 3.75 13.76 4.24
C VAL A 128 4.68 14.97 4.30
N GLY A 129 5.59 15.10 3.33
CA GLY A 129 6.59 16.19 3.26
C GLY A 129 7.90 15.83 3.96
N LYS A 130 8.68 16.85 4.32
CA LYS A 130 10.06 16.70 4.82
C LYS A 130 10.12 16.15 6.25
N GLY A 131 11.14 15.33 6.52
CA GLY A 131 11.52 14.94 7.87
C GLY A 131 10.66 13.84 8.50
N ILE A 132 9.98 13.04 7.67
CA ILE A 132 9.18 11.92 8.16
C ILE A 132 10.11 10.79 8.57
N GLY A 133 9.95 10.33 9.80
CA GLY A 133 10.75 9.23 10.34
C GLY A 133 10.24 7.87 9.96
N THR A 134 11.15 6.91 9.89
CA THR A 134 10.83 5.50 9.64
C THR A 134 9.86 4.95 10.69
N GLY A 135 9.21 3.83 10.38
CA GLY A 135 8.24 3.14 11.22
C GLY A 135 6.92 2.90 10.52
N ARG A 136 6.12 2.02 11.12
CA ARG A 136 4.87 1.51 10.55
C ARG A 136 3.68 2.43 10.81
N GLY A 137 2.62 2.24 10.02
CA GLY A 137 1.31 2.85 10.27
C GLY A 137 1.27 4.36 10.03
N LYS A 138 2.11 4.85 9.11
CA LYS A 138 2.07 6.24 8.65
C LYS A 138 0.75 6.50 7.93
N ARG A 139 0.19 7.69 8.12
CA ARG A 139 -1.12 8.08 7.61
C ARG A 139 -1.07 9.45 6.94
N ILE A 140 -1.53 9.51 5.70
CA ILE A 140 -1.74 10.75 4.94
C ILE A 140 -3.22 10.86 4.65
N GLN A 141 -3.76 12.07 4.77
CA GLN A 141 -5.13 12.38 4.37
C GLN A 141 -5.11 13.46 3.30
N TRP A 142 -5.96 13.28 2.30
CA TRP A 142 -6.10 14.17 1.16
C TRP A 142 -7.52 14.73 1.10
N ALA A 143 -7.63 16.03 1.34
CA ALA A 143 -8.87 16.78 1.21
C ALA A 143 -9.16 17.07 -0.27
N VAL A 144 -9.96 16.23 -0.92
CA VAL A 144 -10.22 16.27 -2.36
C VAL A 144 -10.80 17.63 -2.80
N LEU A 145 -11.68 18.21 -1.96
CA LEU A 145 -12.38 19.46 -2.27
C LEU A 145 -11.48 20.71 -2.27
N GLU A 146 -10.28 20.65 -1.70
CA GLU A 146 -9.31 21.77 -1.74
C GLU A 146 -8.82 22.05 -3.16
N GLU A 147 -8.85 21.04 -4.04
CA GLU A 147 -8.47 21.18 -5.45
C GLU A 147 -9.63 20.93 -6.41
N PHE A 148 -10.54 20.03 -6.05
CA PHE A 148 -11.67 19.62 -6.87
C PHE A 148 -12.98 20.06 -6.19
N ASN A 149 -13.25 21.35 -6.25
CA ASN A 149 -14.34 22.00 -5.53
C ASN A 149 -15.74 21.45 -5.93
N GLY A 150 -15.87 20.77 -7.07
CA GLY A 150 -17.11 20.11 -7.51
C GLY A 150 -17.20 18.61 -7.17
N GLY A 151 -16.23 18.08 -6.43
CA GLY A 151 -16.00 16.64 -6.35
C GLY A 151 -15.12 16.12 -7.49
N LEU A 152 -14.73 14.86 -7.40
CA LEU A 152 -13.86 14.19 -8.35
C LEU A 152 -14.46 12.85 -8.75
N ASP A 153 -15.15 12.81 -9.89
CA ASP A 153 -15.75 11.60 -10.44
C ASP A 153 -14.77 10.86 -11.37
N ALA A 154 -13.66 10.37 -10.82
CA ALA A 154 -12.61 9.70 -11.60
C ALA A 154 -11.95 8.57 -10.82
N VAL A 155 -11.30 7.65 -11.55
CA VAL A 155 -10.34 6.71 -10.97
C VAL A 155 -9.06 7.46 -10.65
N VAL A 156 -8.62 7.41 -9.39
CA VAL A 156 -7.42 8.09 -8.93
C VAL A 156 -6.35 7.06 -8.59
N ARG A 157 -5.20 7.16 -9.24
CA ARG A 157 -4.00 6.39 -8.86
C ARG A 157 -3.13 7.23 -7.94
N PHE A 158 -2.66 6.64 -6.86
CA PHE A 158 -1.76 7.28 -5.90
C PHE A 158 -0.39 6.64 -5.99
N ARG A 159 0.64 7.48 -6.12
CA ARG A 159 2.03 7.11 -5.94
C ARG A 159 2.52 7.79 -4.67
N VAL A 160 3.08 7.01 -3.75
CA VAL A 160 3.74 7.53 -2.56
C VAL A 160 5.17 7.02 -2.57
N VAL A 161 6.12 7.94 -2.58
CA VAL A 161 7.56 7.66 -2.63
C VAL A 161 8.30 8.63 -1.72
N THR A 162 9.49 8.28 -1.28
CA THR A 162 10.40 9.27 -0.67
C THR A 162 11.16 10.08 -1.73
N LEU A 163 11.71 11.24 -1.35
CA LEU A 163 12.62 12.00 -2.20
C LEU A 163 13.85 11.16 -2.53
N THR A 164 14.37 10.38 -1.58
CA THR A 164 15.46 9.45 -1.87
C THR A 164 15.05 8.41 -2.91
N GLU A 165 13.85 7.82 -2.83
CA GLU A 165 13.34 6.89 -3.84
C GLU A 165 13.19 7.53 -5.23
N ARG A 166 12.77 8.82 -5.28
CA ARG A 166 12.57 9.57 -6.52
C ARG A 166 13.88 10.03 -7.18
N ASP A 167 14.80 10.57 -6.37
CA ASP A 167 16.07 11.17 -6.82
C ASP A 167 17.18 10.13 -6.94
N SER A 168 16.98 8.94 -6.37
CA SER A 168 17.73 7.77 -6.77
C SER A 168 17.64 7.65 -8.29
N PRO A 169 18.78 7.46 -9.00
CA PRO A 169 18.74 7.20 -10.43
C PRO A 169 17.69 6.12 -10.68
N PRO A 170 16.80 6.27 -11.70
CA PRO A 170 15.80 5.25 -12.00
C PRO A 170 16.56 3.94 -12.04
N SER A 171 16.19 3.00 -11.17
CA SER A 171 16.96 1.78 -11.00
C SER A 171 16.96 1.10 -12.35
N ALA A 172 18.05 1.29 -13.10
CA ALA A 172 18.24 0.85 -14.45
C ALA A 172 17.24 1.34 -15.52
N GLY A 173 17.71 1.59 -16.74
CA GLY A 173 16.80 1.56 -17.90
C GLY A 173 16.05 0.21 -17.97
N PRO A 174 14.99 0.06 -18.79
CA PRO A 174 14.25 -1.21 -18.92
C PRO A 174 15.14 -2.44 -19.15
N ASP A 175 16.31 -2.21 -19.77
CA ASP A 175 17.29 -3.23 -20.10
C ASP A 175 18.13 -3.68 -18.90
N GLU A 176 18.37 -2.80 -17.92
CA GLU A 176 19.20 -3.11 -16.76
C GLU A 176 18.36 -3.60 -15.55
N VAL A 177 17.05 -3.28 -15.46
CA VAL A 177 16.11 -3.98 -14.54
C VAL A 177 15.99 -5.45 -14.92
N ARG A 178 16.01 -5.71 -16.22
CA ARG A 178 16.00 -7.05 -16.82
C ARG A 178 17.40 -7.64 -16.96
N ALA A 179 18.46 -6.93 -16.57
CA ALA A 179 19.78 -7.53 -16.51
C ALA A 179 19.83 -8.59 -15.43
N CYS A 180 20.67 -9.60 -15.65
CA CYS A 180 20.90 -10.65 -14.68
C CYS A 180 21.83 -10.12 -13.59
N VAL A 181 21.32 -9.85 -12.39
CA VAL A 181 22.12 -9.37 -11.25
C VAL A 181 22.72 -10.51 -10.43
N ALA A 182 22.12 -11.70 -10.48
CA ALA A 182 22.70 -12.93 -9.95
C ALA A 182 22.24 -14.14 -10.78
N ARG A 183 23.08 -15.17 -10.88
CA ARG A 183 22.80 -16.35 -11.68
C ARG A 183 23.08 -17.63 -10.91
N ASP A 184 22.21 -18.60 -11.05
CA ASP A 184 22.34 -19.95 -10.53
C ASP A 184 21.86 -20.93 -11.60
N GLY A 185 22.81 -21.40 -12.42
CA GLY A 185 22.53 -22.23 -13.59
C GLY A 185 21.54 -21.57 -14.57
N ARG A 186 20.33 -22.16 -14.64
CA ARG A 186 19.21 -21.70 -15.48
C ARG A 186 18.39 -20.56 -14.87
N PHE A 187 18.65 -20.21 -13.62
CA PHE A 187 17.95 -19.15 -12.92
C PHE A 187 18.74 -17.85 -12.97
N CYS A 188 18.04 -16.77 -13.28
CA CYS A 188 18.58 -15.43 -13.39
C CYS A 188 17.74 -14.49 -12.53
N LEU A 189 18.34 -13.93 -11.47
CA LEU A 189 17.71 -12.90 -10.65
C LEU A 189 17.86 -11.54 -11.33
N HIS A 190 16.76 -10.79 -11.34
CA HIS A 190 16.68 -9.41 -11.83
C HIS A 190 16.69 -8.41 -10.66
N GLY A 191 17.02 -7.14 -10.95
CA GLY A 191 17.14 -6.09 -9.92
C GLY A 191 15.85 -5.83 -9.14
N ASN A 192 14.70 -6.18 -9.72
CA ASN A 192 13.36 -6.09 -9.12
C ASN A 192 12.94 -7.34 -8.32
N GLY A 193 13.84 -8.29 -8.10
CA GLY A 193 13.57 -9.50 -7.32
C GLY A 193 12.91 -10.65 -8.10
N ILE A 194 12.63 -10.47 -9.39
CA ILE A 194 12.11 -11.54 -10.24
C ILE A 194 13.23 -12.52 -10.57
N VAL A 195 12.96 -13.81 -10.40
CA VAL A 195 13.84 -14.88 -10.85
C VAL A 195 13.30 -15.47 -12.15
N LYS A 196 13.98 -15.21 -13.25
CA LYS A 196 13.68 -15.81 -14.55
C LYS A 196 14.32 -17.19 -14.66
N ASP A 197 13.51 -18.17 -14.97
CA ASP A 197 13.93 -19.51 -15.34
C ASP A 197 14.11 -19.58 -16.86
N THR A 198 15.36 -19.59 -17.32
CA THR A 198 15.68 -19.55 -18.76
C THR A 198 15.36 -20.85 -19.49
N SER A 199 15.14 -21.97 -18.77
CA SER A 199 14.80 -23.25 -19.40
C SER A 199 13.32 -23.39 -19.69
N THR A 200 12.45 -22.84 -18.84
CA THR A 200 10.98 -22.91 -18.99
C THR A 200 10.38 -21.60 -19.53
N GLY A 201 11.12 -20.49 -19.42
CA GLY A 201 10.60 -19.15 -19.71
C GLY A 201 9.70 -18.59 -18.60
N LEU A 202 9.54 -19.30 -17.48
CA LEU A 202 8.75 -18.85 -16.34
C LEU A 202 9.50 -17.78 -15.54
N GLU A 203 8.74 -16.85 -14.99
CA GLU A 203 9.22 -15.87 -14.02
C GLU A 203 8.64 -16.19 -12.65
N TRP A 204 9.50 -16.11 -11.64
CA TRP A 204 9.21 -16.47 -10.26
C TRP A 204 9.42 -15.28 -9.34
N PHE A 205 8.59 -15.19 -8.29
CA PHE A 205 8.72 -14.16 -7.27
C PHE A 205 8.47 -14.74 -5.88
N SER A 206 9.41 -14.51 -4.98
CA SER A 206 9.33 -14.99 -3.60
C SER A 206 8.34 -14.18 -2.79
N GLY A 207 7.48 -14.87 -2.05
CA GLY A 207 6.59 -14.27 -1.08
C GLY A 207 7.26 -13.84 0.21
N PRO A 208 6.49 -13.19 1.10
CA PRO A 208 7.01 -12.79 2.40
C PRO A 208 7.53 -13.99 3.17
N ASP A 209 8.59 -13.79 3.96
CA ASP A 209 9.24 -14.85 4.72
C ASP A 209 8.45 -15.25 5.98
N LYS A 210 7.22 -15.72 5.77
CA LYS A 210 6.30 -16.21 6.77
C LYS A 210 5.38 -17.25 6.16
N ASN A 211 4.89 -18.17 7.00
CA ASN A 211 3.88 -19.11 6.54
C ASN A 211 2.54 -18.40 6.33
N LEU A 212 1.93 -18.66 5.18
CA LEU A 212 0.59 -18.20 4.84
C LEU A 212 -0.30 -19.43 4.61
N ASN A 213 -1.53 -19.37 5.11
CA ASN A 213 -2.54 -20.33 4.68
C ASN A 213 -2.82 -20.16 3.19
N TRP A 214 -3.45 -21.17 2.57
CA TRP A 214 -3.64 -21.21 1.12
C TRP A 214 -4.43 -20.00 0.59
N HIS A 215 -5.44 -19.55 1.33
CA HIS A 215 -6.25 -18.40 0.96
C HIS A 215 -5.44 -17.10 0.97
N ASN A 216 -4.68 -16.87 2.04
CA ASN A 216 -3.84 -15.69 2.18
C ASN A 216 -2.70 -15.69 1.16
N ALA A 217 -2.12 -16.86 0.86
CA ALA A 217 -1.12 -17.01 -0.19
C ALA A 217 -1.71 -16.61 -1.55
N ARG A 218 -2.88 -17.14 -1.90
CA ARG A 218 -3.58 -16.81 -3.15
C ARG A 218 -3.91 -15.31 -3.25
N SER A 219 -4.47 -14.73 -2.18
CA SER A 219 -4.80 -13.30 -2.15
C SER A 219 -3.55 -12.43 -2.28
N TRP A 220 -2.46 -12.81 -1.61
CA TRP A 220 -1.19 -12.10 -1.74
C TRP A 220 -0.69 -12.13 -3.19
N ILE A 221 -0.68 -13.30 -3.85
CA ILE A 221 -0.25 -13.39 -5.25
C ILE A 221 -1.12 -12.52 -6.17
N GLN A 222 -2.44 -12.54 -5.97
CA GLN A 222 -3.38 -11.74 -6.77
C GLN A 222 -3.20 -10.23 -6.60
N SER A 223 -2.62 -9.79 -5.47
CA SER A 223 -2.32 -8.38 -5.22
C SER A 223 -1.05 -7.88 -5.92
N ILE A 224 -0.23 -8.79 -6.46
CA ILE A 224 1.05 -8.42 -7.08
C ILE A 224 0.78 -7.77 -8.44
N ASN A 225 1.07 -6.47 -8.56
CA ASN A 225 1.06 -5.75 -9.83
C ASN A 225 2.48 -5.50 -10.40
N LEU A 226 3.49 -6.14 -9.82
CA LEU A 226 4.88 -6.06 -10.25
C LEU A 226 4.99 -6.35 -11.75
N GLU A 227 5.56 -5.41 -12.52
CA GLU A 227 5.86 -5.57 -13.95
C GLU A 227 4.61 -5.88 -14.82
N GLY A 228 3.45 -5.33 -14.44
CA GLY A 228 2.17 -5.49 -15.15
C GLY A 228 1.35 -6.70 -14.69
N GLY A 229 1.69 -7.30 -13.53
CA GLY A 229 0.92 -8.38 -12.94
C GLY A 229 1.07 -9.72 -13.68
N GLY A 230 -0.04 -10.47 -13.77
CA GLY A 230 -0.09 -11.81 -14.37
C GLY A 230 0.40 -12.94 -13.45
N TRP A 231 0.64 -12.62 -12.19
CA TRP A 231 1.12 -13.57 -11.18
C TRP A 231 0.00 -14.52 -10.76
N ARG A 232 0.36 -15.80 -10.63
CA ARG A 232 -0.55 -16.85 -10.15
C ARG A 232 0.17 -17.81 -9.21
N MET A 233 -0.63 -18.60 -8.49
CA MET A 233 -0.10 -19.76 -7.77
C MET A 233 0.53 -20.73 -8.78
N PRO A 234 1.64 -21.40 -8.42
CA PRO A 234 2.28 -22.39 -9.26
C PRO A 234 1.47 -23.69 -9.29
N THR A 235 1.61 -24.45 -10.37
CA THR A 235 1.17 -25.84 -10.42
C THR A 235 2.15 -26.72 -9.65
N LEU A 236 1.74 -27.94 -9.29
CA LEU A 236 2.64 -28.93 -8.69
C LEU A 236 3.80 -29.26 -9.62
N SER A 237 3.53 -29.43 -10.92
CA SER A 237 4.58 -29.75 -11.89
C SER A 237 5.64 -28.65 -11.99
N GLU A 238 5.23 -27.38 -11.92
CA GLU A 238 6.18 -26.25 -11.91
C GLU A 238 7.02 -26.24 -10.62
N LEU A 239 6.41 -26.52 -9.46
CA LEU A 239 7.14 -26.64 -8.20
C LEU A 239 8.12 -27.83 -8.21
N GLU A 240 7.70 -28.99 -8.73
CA GLU A 240 8.55 -30.17 -8.89
C GLU A 240 9.75 -29.85 -9.79
N GLY A 241 9.55 -29.06 -10.83
CA GLY A 241 10.62 -28.57 -11.70
C GLY A 241 11.66 -27.68 -10.98
N LEU A 242 11.30 -27.04 -9.86
CA LEU A 242 12.26 -26.28 -9.05
C LEU A 242 13.11 -27.16 -8.13
N TYR A 243 12.63 -28.36 -7.80
CA TYR A 243 13.31 -29.25 -6.88
C TYR A 243 14.56 -29.86 -7.51
N THR A 244 15.68 -29.76 -6.81
CA THR A 244 16.96 -30.40 -7.15
C THR A 244 17.66 -30.76 -5.84
N GLN A 245 17.79 -32.06 -5.57
CA GLN A 245 18.40 -32.55 -4.35
C GLN A 245 19.83 -31.99 -4.18
N GLY A 246 20.10 -31.39 -3.01
CA GLY A 246 21.38 -30.78 -2.69
C GLY A 246 21.58 -29.35 -3.22
N ALA A 247 20.64 -28.80 -4.00
CA ALA A 247 20.72 -27.41 -4.46
C ALA A 247 20.29 -26.44 -3.36
N GLY A 248 21.14 -25.46 -3.03
CA GLY A 248 20.81 -24.42 -2.05
C GLY A 248 20.37 -24.97 -0.67
N THR A 249 19.70 -24.13 0.13
CA THR A 249 19.26 -24.52 1.49
C THR A 249 17.98 -25.34 1.50
N ARG A 250 17.24 -25.40 0.37
CA ARG A 250 15.91 -26.00 0.24
C ARG A 250 15.76 -26.90 -0.98
N ASN A 251 16.84 -27.55 -1.40
CA ASN A 251 16.84 -28.37 -2.61
C ASN A 251 16.23 -27.62 -3.81
N MET A 252 16.55 -26.33 -3.92
CA MET A 252 16.17 -25.44 -5.01
C MET A 252 17.15 -24.27 -5.07
N THR A 253 17.10 -23.49 -6.14
CA THR A 253 17.97 -22.32 -6.30
C THR A 253 17.91 -21.40 -5.08
N SER A 254 19.08 -20.93 -4.64
CA SER A 254 19.19 -19.98 -3.52
C SER A 254 18.63 -18.59 -3.85
N LEU A 255 18.37 -18.32 -5.13
CA LEU A 255 17.76 -17.06 -5.59
C LEU A 255 16.29 -16.95 -5.18
N LEU A 256 15.60 -18.08 -4.98
CA LEU A 256 14.23 -18.11 -4.46
C LEU A 256 14.26 -18.14 -2.93
N LYS A 257 14.20 -16.94 -2.33
CA LYS A 257 14.26 -16.78 -0.88
C LYS A 257 12.96 -17.24 -0.22
N THR A 258 13.04 -18.23 0.66
CA THR A 258 11.96 -18.66 1.56
C THR A 258 12.53 -19.50 2.70
N SER A 259 12.04 -19.26 3.91
CA SER A 259 12.37 -20.08 5.09
C SER A 259 11.50 -21.34 5.22
N SER A 260 10.40 -21.45 4.45
CA SER A 260 9.47 -22.57 4.57
C SER A 260 9.93 -23.78 3.77
N TRP A 261 9.75 -24.99 4.34
CA TRP A 261 10.00 -26.24 3.61
C TRP A 261 8.81 -26.66 2.74
N HIS A 262 7.64 -26.07 2.97
CA HIS A 262 6.40 -26.40 2.28
C HIS A 262 5.97 -25.21 1.44
N VAL A 263 5.72 -25.40 0.15
CA VAL A 263 5.21 -24.34 -0.74
C VAL A 263 3.88 -24.77 -1.32
N TRP A 264 2.89 -23.88 -1.24
CA TRP A 264 1.55 -24.14 -1.78
C TRP A 264 1.54 -24.13 -3.30
N SER A 265 0.74 -25.03 -3.89
CA SER A 265 0.33 -24.96 -5.29
C SER A 265 -1.07 -24.36 -5.43
N GLY A 266 -1.45 -24.01 -6.66
CA GLY A 266 -2.81 -23.61 -7.01
C GLY A 266 -3.81 -24.77 -7.08
N GLU A 267 -3.34 -26.01 -6.97
CA GLU A 267 -4.17 -27.21 -7.15
C GLU A 267 -4.97 -27.54 -5.89
N ILE A 268 -6.28 -27.73 -6.08
CA ILE A 268 -7.22 -28.09 -5.01
C ILE A 268 -7.35 -29.60 -4.98
N LYS A 269 -7.24 -30.20 -3.78
CA LYS A 269 -7.46 -31.63 -3.59
C LYS A 269 -8.95 -31.94 -3.44
N ASP A 270 -9.60 -31.20 -2.55
CA ASP A 270 -11.02 -31.34 -2.21
C ASP A 270 -11.55 -30.02 -1.60
N SER A 271 -12.76 -30.05 -1.02
CA SER A 271 -13.40 -28.86 -0.44
C SER A 271 -12.60 -28.20 0.68
N SER A 272 -11.70 -28.93 1.35
CA SER A 272 -10.97 -28.46 2.53
C SER A 272 -9.46 -28.43 2.34
N PHE A 273 -8.91 -29.21 1.40
CA PHE A 273 -7.47 -29.39 1.22
C PHE A 273 -6.97 -28.84 -0.13
N ALA A 274 -5.74 -28.33 -0.12
CA ALA A 274 -4.98 -28.01 -1.32
C ALA A 274 -3.66 -28.78 -1.33
N TRP A 275 -3.05 -28.87 -2.51
CA TRP A 275 -1.76 -29.51 -2.70
C TRP A 275 -0.61 -28.50 -2.61
N GLY A 276 0.59 -28.99 -2.31
CA GLY A 276 1.84 -28.26 -2.39
C GLY A 276 3.03 -29.21 -2.49
N LEU A 277 4.23 -28.65 -2.51
CA LEU A 277 5.48 -29.40 -2.53
C LEU A 277 6.26 -29.22 -1.23
N TYR A 278 6.76 -30.33 -0.68
CA TYR A 278 7.66 -30.36 0.45
C TYR A 278 9.11 -30.49 -0.05
N PHE A 279 9.80 -29.37 -0.06
CA PHE A 279 11.14 -29.21 -0.63
C PHE A 279 12.24 -29.97 0.10
N ARG A 280 12.01 -30.50 1.31
CA ARG A 280 13.03 -31.34 1.98
C ARG A 280 13.32 -32.62 1.20
N TYR A 281 12.29 -33.20 0.59
CA TYR A 281 12.36 -34.48 -0.13
C TYR A 281 11.81 -34.41 -1.57
N GLY A 282 11.23 -33.29 -1.98
CA GLY A 282 10.62 -33.14 -3.31
C GLY A 282 9.28 -33.86 -3.43
N GLU A 283 8.57 -34.02 -2.31
CA GLU A 283 7.33 -34.81 -2.25
C GLU A 283 6.10 -33.92 -2.26
N ARG A 284 5.04 -34.37 -2.94
CA ARG A 284 3.72 -33.72 -2.87
C ARG A 284 3.13 -33.89 -1.48
N TYR A 285 2.56 -32.83 -0.94
CA TYR A 285 1.79 -32.88 0.31
C TYR A 285 0.42 -32.24 0.11
N SER A 286 -0.54 -32.62 0.94
CA SER A 286 -1.79 -31.87 1.09
C SER A 286 -1.96 -31.40 2.54
N SER A 287 -2.50 -30.20 2.72
CA SER A 287 -2.93 -29.70 4.02
C SER A 287 -4.21 -28.88 3.88
N ARG A 288 -4.86 -28.60 5.01
CA ARG A 288 -6.09 -27.79 5.05
C ARG A 288 -5.78 -26.41 4.49
N ARG A 289 -6.68 -25.85 3.66
CA ARG A 289 -6.51 -24.52 3.08
C ARG A 289 -6.47 -23.40 4.13
N THR A 290 -6.95 -23.68 5.35
CA THR A 290 -6.92 -22.79 6.51
C THR A 290 -5.68 -22.94 7.39
N ASP A 291 -4.84 -23.95 7.15
CA ASP A 291 -3.63 -24.21 7.94
C ASP A 291 -2.55 -23.15 7.63
N SER A 292 -2.14 -22.41 8.67
CA SER A 292 -1.10 -21.38 8.63
C SER A 292 0.24 -21.85 9.20
N SER A 293 0.35 -23.10 9.67
CA SER A 293 1.62 -23.67 10.15
C SER A 293 2.58 -24.07 9.03
N LYS A 294 2.07 -24.10 7.79
CA LYS A 294 2.79 -24.50 6.56
C LYS A 294 2.59 -23.44 5.48
N GLY A 295 3.47 -23.43 4.49
CA GLY A 295 3.24 -22.72 3.24
C GLY A 295 3.99 -21.42 3.10
N GLY A 296 5.24 -21.51 2.67
CA GLY A 296 5.87 -20.43 1.93
C GLY A 296 5.14 -20.20 0.62
N VAL A 297 5.32 -19.00 0.06
CA VAL A 297 4.60 -18.58 -1.14
C VAL A 297 5.60 -18.27 -2.23
N LEU A 298 5.40 -18.88 -3.38
CA LEU A 298 6.06 -18.51 -4.62
C LEU A 298 4.96 -18.10 -5.59
N ALA A 299 5.11 -16.94 -6.21
CA ALA A 299 4.32 -16.55 -7.35
C ALA A 299 5.04 -16.96 -8.63
N VAL A 300 4.28 -17.37 -9.64
CA VAL A 300 4.80 -17.68 -10.96
C VAL A 300 3.97 -16.98 -12.03
N ARG A 301 4.60 -16.61 -13.14
CA ARG A 301 3.92 -16.18 -14.35
C ARG A 301 4.66 -16.62 -15.60
N SER A 302 3.94 -16.65 -16.71
CA SER A 302 4.51 -16.81 -18.04
C SER A 302 4.41 -15.49 -18.78
N ARG A 303 5.50 -15.05 -19.42
CA ARG A 303 5.46 -14.04 -20.46
C ARG A 303 5.27 -14.81 -21.76
N GLY A 304 4.12 -14.66 -22.42
CA GLY A 304 3.96 -15.23 -23.76
C GLY A 304 5.12 -14.78 -24.65
N ASN A 305 5.64 -15.68 -25.50
CA ASN A 305 6.66 -15.32 -26.47
C ASN A 305 6.15 -14.12 -27.27
N ARG A 306 6.78 -12.96 -27.09
CA ARG A 306 6.64 -11.82 -28.01
C ARG A 306 7.54 -12.04 -29.21
#